data_AF-A0A6G0TBB2-F1
#
_entry.id   AF-A0A6G0TBB2-F1
#
_cell.length_a   1.000
_cell.length_b   1.000
_cell.length_c   1.000
_cell.angle_alpha   90.00
_cell.angle_beta   90.00
_cell.angle_gamma   90.00
#
_symmetry.space_group_name_H-M   'P 1'
#
loop_
_entity.id
_entity.type
_entity.pdbx_description
1 polymer ?
#
loop_
_entity_poly.entity_id
_entity_poly.type
_entity_poly.pdbx_seq_one_letter_code
_entity_poly.pdbx_strand_id
1 'polypeptide(L)'
;MPKRKCVFTDKLKEEYKFLKQCQNTNDCVRCSTCNSEFSVEHRGRYDIENHIQSDRHKRLVKRCPQQCAAKEATFAYHTATHGLSFRTSDCTAKLIKKFFEPKYSGARTKTEAIIVNIIPPYIFNELLKDLKDVNFVTLTIDSSNRKEIKLTPVCVRYFNKNEGIKVKLLYFDQLPGETSDILVEHHLKCIKKYSIDSKVVCLCADNTNTNFGDVKRKGQGNVFRKLQKSLSRPILGIGCAAHILHNTVKTACDALSIDVEYTVRVTALKEFCEFANIEYKRVLSHGNTRFLSLLPAIERILLLFDALKSYFMAIENCPAVLLAFFKDPVSELFLKFVHGTVQMFQISILKLDSDYITASEATQVYEELVIKLEEQKENNFIPFAANQLLVKLKDDNTIDVDKENHFRKNMEGFYQAGINYLKLWENSFDKANKFKWLTLQNDPTWEEIEASAIIVVSIVPNSINVDQLFDERSFLVQVPRHLKPKWASQQNELTPKMHEKWKEIFDAFFRSNVSFLNIFKIIEFAMCLPGTSAPAEQLLNIKANSDLSCSQFHDKIKIDKCFLKKINASEKYEKKKDDEECCEPGPSTN
;
A
#
# COMPACT_ATOMS: atom_id res chain seq x y z
N MET A 1 -69.11 -23.89 -31.51
CA MET A 1 -67.80 -24.58 -31.52
C MET A 1 -66.91 -23.97 -30.45
N PRO A 2 -66.35 -24.76 -29.50
CA PRO A 2 -65.37 -24.23 -28.55
C PRO A 2 -64.11 -23.80 -29.30
N LYS A 3 -63.62 -22.57 -29.04
CA LYS A 3 -62.39 -22.05 -29.66
C LYS A 3 -61.22 -22.94 -29.24
N ARG A 4 -60.41 -23.38 -30.21
CA ARG A 4 -59.21 -24.20 -29.98
C ARG A 4 -58.20 -23.39 -29.17
N LYS A 5 -57.82 -23.90 -27.99
CA LYS A 5 -56.80 -23.29 -27.13
C LYS A 5 -55.40 -23.49 -27.71
N CYS A 6 -54.59 -22.44 -27.71
CA CYS A 6 -53.17 -22.48 -28.10
C CYS A 6 -52.28 -22.90 -26.91
N VAL A 7 -51.09 -23.41 -27.22
CA VAL A 7 -50.07 -23.84 -26.23
C VAL A 7 -48.70 -23.29 -26.61
N PHE A 8 -47.79 -23.22 -25.63
CA PHE A 8 -46.42 -22.77 -25.82
C PHE A 8 -45.54 -23.88 -26.42
N THR A 9 -45.58 -23.99 -27.76
CA THR A 9 -44.90 -25.03 -28.54
C THR A 9 -43.38 -24.90 -28.50
N ASP A 10 -42.65 -25.98 -28.81
CA ASP A 10 -41.18 -25.96 -28.84
C ASP A 10 -40.62 -24.96 -29.88
N LYS A 11 -41.33 -24.76 -30.99
CA LYS A 11 -41.01 -23.70 -31.97
C LYS A 11 -41.05 -22.31 -31.35
N LEU A 12 -42.04 -22.02 -30.49
CA LEU A 12 -42.12 -20.74 -29.77
C LEU A 12 -41.06 -20.64 -28.66
N LYS A 13 -40.66 -21.76 -28.04
CA LYS A 13 -39.55 -21.80 -27.06
C LYS A 13 -38.21 -21.45 -27.72
N GLU A 14 -37.96 -21.96 -28.93
CA GLU A 14 -36.74 -21.66 -29.70
C GLU A 14 -36.70 -20.20 -30.15
N GLU A 15 -37.84 -19.66 -30.61
CA GLU A 15 -37.95 -18.29 -31.11
C GLU A 15 -37.92 -17.24 -29.98
N TYR A 16 -38.57 -17.53 -28.85
CA TYR A 16 -38.70 -16.62 -27.71
C TYR A 16 -38.00 -17.17 -26.46
N LYS A 17 -36.67 -17.34 -26.54
CA LYS A 17 -35.83 -17.93 -25.47
C LYS A 17 -35.92 -17.25 -24.09
N PHE A 18 -36.41 -16.01 -24.03
CA PHE A 18 -36.61 -15.26 -22.79
C PHE A 18 -37.93 -15.61 -22.06
N LEU A 19 -38.78 -16.46 -22.64
CA LEU A 19 -40.00 -16.96 -22.02
C LEU A 19 -39.76 -18.38 -21.47
N LYS A 20 -40.24 -18.64 -20.26
CA LYS A 20 -40.24 -19.97 -19.65
C LYS A 20 -41.67 -20.41 -19.36
N GLN A 21 -42.00 -21.66 -19.66
CA GLN A 21 -43.30 -22.23 -19.34
C GLN A 21 -43.50 -22.31 -17.82
N CYS A 22 -44.68 -21.92 -17.32
CA CYS A 22 -45.02 -22.02 -15.91
C CYS A 22 -45.31 -23.47 -15.50
N GLN A 23 -45.05 -23.82 -14.24
CA GLN A 23 -45.30 -25.16 -13.74
C GLN A 23 -46.78 -25.51 -13.85
N ASN A 24 -47.09 -26.73 -14.27
CA ASN A 24 -48.45 -27.30 -14.37
C ASN A 24 -49.39 -26.63 -15.39
N THR A 25 -48.88 -25.87 -16.36
CA THR A 25 -49.69 -25.26 -17.44
C THR A 25 -48.95 -25.31 -18.78
N ASN A 26 -49.68 -25.51 -19.89
CA ASN A 26 -49.11 -25.59 -21.24
C ASN A 26 -49.26 -24.28 -22.03
N ASP A 27 -49.95 -23.31 -21.47
CA ASP A 27 -50.34 -22.04 -22.07
C ASP A 27 -49.83 -20.83 -21.27
N CYS A 28 -49.50 -20.99 -19.98
CA CYS A 28 -48.94 -19.89 -19.19
C CYS A 28 -47.41 -19.85 -19.30
N VAL A 29 -46.89 -18.64 -19.55
CA VAL A 29 -45.46 -18.37 -19.69
C VAL A 29 -45.02 -17.21 -18.82
N ARG A 30 -43.82 -17.30 -18.26
CA ARG A 30 -43.14 -16.27 -17.49
C ARG A 30 -42.05 -15.62 -18.33
N CYS A 31 -42.10 -14.30 -18.45
CA CYS A 31 -41.06 -13.52 -19.11
C CYS A 31 -39.88 -13.25 -18.17
N SER A 32 -38.67 -13.70 -18.52
CA SER A 32 -37.45 -13.43 -17.73
C SER A 32 -37.03 -11.96 -17.74
N THR A 33 -37.48 -11.18 -18.74
CA THR A 33 -37.11 -9.77 -18.90
C THR A 33 -37.90 -8.84 -17.97
N CYS A 34 -39.18 -9.14 -17.72
CA CYS A 34 -40.05 -8.28 -16.89
C CYS A 34 -40.74 -9.01 -15.72
N ASN A 35 -40.41 -10.29 -15.53
CA ASN A 35 -40.93 -11.19 -14.50
C ASN A 35 -42.46 -11.23 -14.42
N SER A 36 -43.15 -10.99 -15.53
CA SER A 36 -44.61 -11.13 -15.61
C SER A 36 -44.99 -12.48 -16.20
N GLU A 37 -46.09 -13.02 -15.71
CA GLU A 37 -46.74 -14.20 -16.26
C GLU A 37 -47.92 -13.79 -17.11
N PHE A 38 -48.11 -14.49 -18.24
CA PHE A 38 -49.25 -14.29 -19.12
C PHE A 38 -49.57 -15.59 -19.86
N SER A 39 -50.83 -15.74 -20.29
CA SER A 39 -51.29 -16.90 -21.05
C SER A 39 -51.20 -16.63 -22.56
N VAL A 40 -50.79 -17.66 -23.31
CA VAL A 40 -50.81 -17.71 -24.78
C VAL A 40 -52.02 -18.50 -25.31
N GLU A 41 -52.98 -18.85 -24.44
CA GLU A 41 -54.12 -19.73 -24.74
C GLU A 41 -54.99 -19.19 -25.89
N HIS A 42 -55.13 -17.87 -26.01
CA HIS A 42 -56.14 -17.27 -26.86
C HIS A 42 -55.67 -16.99 -28.29
N ARG A 43 -54.42 -16.56 -28.47
CA ARG A 43 -53.86 -16.18 -29.78
C ARG A 43 -52.39 -16.57 -29.94
N GLY A 44 -51.84 -17.41 -29.06
CA GLY A 44 -50.52 -18.00 -29.21
C GLY A 44 -49.42 -16.94 -29.37
N ARG A 45 -48.79 -16.93 -30.55
CA ARG A 45 -47.74 -15.96 -30.93
C ARG A 45 -48.17 -14.50 -30.76
N TYR A 46 -49.41 -14.17 -31.09
CA TYR A 46 -49.89 -12.80 -31.02
C TYR A 46 -49.98 -12.29 -29.56
N ASP A 47 -50.26 -13.18 -28.60
CA ASP A 47 -50.25 -12.80 -27.18
C ASP A 47 -48.82 -12.48 -26.70
N ILE A 48 -47.82 -13.19 -27.24
CA ILE A 48 -46.40 -12.89 -27.02
C ILE A 48 -46.03 -11.53 -27.64
N GLU A 49 -46.45 -11.27 -28.87
CA GLU A 49 -46.19 -9.99 -29.55
C GLU A 49 -46.86 -8.81 -28.81
N ASN A 50 -48.09 -8.98 -28.33
CA ASN A 50 -48.76 -7.99 -27.48
C ASN A 50 -48.06 -7.78 -26.14
N HIS A 51 -47.58 -8.86 -25.51
CA HIS A 51 -46.78 -8.75 -24.30
C HIS A 51 -45.51 -7.91 -24.53
N ILE A 52 -44.78 -8.18 -25.62
CA ILE A 52 -43.58 -7.41 -26.01
C ILE A 52 -43.94 -5.94 -26.24
N GLN A 53 -45.10 -5.67 -26.82
CA GLN A 53 -45.59 -4.32 -27.06
C GLN A 53 -46.16 -3.62 -25.82
N SER A 54 -46.37 -4.31 -24.72
CA SER A 54 -46.92 -3.73 -23.49
C SER A 54 -46.00 -2.65 -22.91
N ASP A 55 -46.57 -1.60 -22.34
CA ASP A 55 -45.80 -0.52 -21.71
C ASP A 55 -44.90 -1.00 -20.58
N ARG A 56 -45.32 -2.05 -19.85
CA ARG A 56 -44.52 -2.66 -18.79
C ARG A 56 -43.27 -3.32 -19.37
N HIS A 57 -43.42 -4.11 -20.42
CA HIS A 57 -42.30 -4.76 -21.10
C HIS A 57 -41.38 -3.71 -21.75
N LYS A 58 -41.92 -2.76 -22.51
CA LYS A 58 -41.17 -1.66 -23.13
C LYS A 58 -40.40 -0.80 -22.11
N ARG A 59 -41.00 -0.48 -20.96
CA ARG A 59 -40.33 0.29 -19.87
C ARG A 59 -39.17 -0.48 -19.25
N LEU A 60 -39.32 -1.79 -19.04
CA LEU A 60 -38.27 -2.62 -18.44
C LEU A 60 -37.17 -2.99 -19.44
N VAL A 61 -37.49 -3.16 -20.71
CA VAL A 61 -36.49 -3.24 -21.81
C VAL A 61 -35.74 -1.92 -21.94
N LYS A 62 -36.41 -0.77 -21.76
CA LYS A 62 -35.75 0.56 -21.67
C LYS A 62 -34.87 0.75 -20.42
N ARG A 63 -34.81 -0.18 -19.45
CA ARG A 63 -33.75 -0.20 -18.41
C ARG A 63 -32.41 -0.76 -18.91
N CYS A 64 -32.37 -1.39 -20.09
CA CYS A 64 -31.16 -1.94 -20.71
C CYS A 64 -30.00 -0.94 -20.96
N PRO A 65 -30.20 0.37 -21.21
CA PRO A 65 -29.09 1.34 -21.36
C PRO A 65 -28.18 1.43 -20.13
N GLN A 66 -28.71 1.16 -18.93
CA GLN A 66 -27.95 1.20 -17.69
C GLN A 66 -26.95 0.04 -17.58
N GLN A 67 -27.24 -1.12 -18.19
CA GLN A 67 -26.31 -2.24 -18.22
C GLN A 67 -25.13 -1.99 -19.16
N CYS A 68 -25.35 -1.35 -20.32
CA CYS A 68 -24.26 -1.02 -21.23
C CYS A 68 -23.33 0.05 -20.64
N ALA A 69 -23.90 1.07 -20.00
CA ALA A 69 -23.14 2.11 -19.30
C ALA A 69 -22.26 1.53 -18.18
N ALA A 70 -22.76 0.55 -17.42
CA ALA A 70 -21.96 -0.13 -16.40
C ALA A 70 -20.76 -0.86 -17.03
N LYS A 71 -20.97 -1.60 -18.12
CA LYS A 71 -19.89 -2.29 -18.86
C LYS A 71 -18.82 -1.33 -19.38
N GLU A 72 -19.24 -0.21 -19.99
CA GLU A 72 -18.32 0.81 -20.49
C GLU A 72 -17.52 1.47 -19.38
N ALA A 73 -18.17 1.81 -18.27
CA ALA A 73 -17.50 2.38 -17.10
C ALA A 73 -16.54 1.39 -16.44
N THR A 74 -16.89 0.11 -16.36
CA THR A 74 -15.99 -0.94 -15.86
C THR A 74 -14.78 -1.11 -16.77
N PHE A 75 -14.95 -1.10 -18.09
CA PHE A 75 -13.84 -1.22 -19.02
C PHE A 75 -12.92 0.02 -18.98
N ALA A 76 -13.51 1.21 -18.80
CA ALA A 76 -12.76 2.43 -18.55
C ALA A 76 -11.96 2.33 -17.24
N TYR A 77 -12.58 1.89 -16.14
CA TYR A 77 -11.88 1.65 -14.88
C TYR A 77 -10.74 0.63 -15.03
N HIS A 78 -10.96 -0.46 -15.77
CA HIS A 78 -9.94 -1.46 -16.08
C HIS A 78 -8.76 -0.84 -16.84
N THR A 79 -9.05 -0.05 -17.88
CA THR A 79 -8.02 0.65 -18.68
C THR A 79 -7.13 1.50 -17.78
N ALA A 80 -7.72 2.30 -16.87
CA ALA A 80 -6.98 3.15 -15.96
C ALA A 80 -6.19 2.38 -14.89
N THR A 81 -6.82 1.39 -14.26
CA THR A 81 -6.27 0.62 -13.14
C THR A 81 -5.08 -0.25 -13.55
N HIS A 82 -5.08 -0.72 -14.79
CA HIS A 82 -4.03 -1.56 -15.35
C HIS A 82 -3.03 -0.80 -16.25
N GLY A 83 -3.13 0.53 -16.32
CA GLY A 83 -2.19 1.36 -17.09
C GLY A 83 -2.23 1.09 -18.59
N LEU A 84 -3.40 0.71 -19.13
CA LEU A 84 -3.56 0.42 -20.55
C LEU A 84 -3.66 1.72 -21.36
N SER A 85 -3.05 1.73 -22.55
CA SER A 85 -3.15 2.88 -23.45
C SER A 85 -4.58 3.07 -23.96
N PHE A 86 -5.08 4.31 -23.97
CA PHE A 86 -6.36 4.66 -24.59
C PHE A 86 -6.48 4.23 -26.07
N ARG A 87 -5.34 4.10 -26.78
CA ARG A 87 -5.31 3.61 -28.17
C ARG A 87 -5.87 2.19 -28.30
N THR A 88 -5.71 1.37 -27.26
CA THR A 88 -6.24 0.00 -27.26
C THR A 88 -7.76 -0.03 -27.26
N SER A 89 -8.42 0.98 -26.70
CA SER A 89 -9.87 1.03 -26.54
C SER A 89 -10.63 1.00 -27.89
N ASP A 90 -10.04 1.52 -28.98
CA ASP A 90 -10.69 1.50 -30.30
C ASP A 90 -10.81 0.10 -30.88
N CYS A 91 -9.76 -0.71 -30.75
CA CYS A 91 -9.78 -2.10 -31.16
C CYS A 91 -10.65 -2.94 -30.22
N THR A 92 -10.47 -2.78 -28.91
CA THR A 92 -11.24 -3.55 -27.92
C THR A 92 -12.74 -3.29 -28.01
N ALA A 93 -13.17 -2.06 -28.26
CA ALA A 93 -14.59 -1.74 -28.46
C ALA A 93 -15.19 -2.51 -29.63
N LYS A 94 -14.46 -2.67 -30.74
CA LYS A 94 -14.92 -3.45 -31.92
C LYS A 94 -15.05 -4.94 -31.58
N LEU A 95 -14.10 -5.50 -30.83
CA LEU A 95 -14.15 -6.90 -30.40
C LEU A 95 -15.30 -7.14 -29.43
N ILE A 96 -15.52 -6.26 -28.44
CA ILE A 96 -16.64 -6.36 -27.50
C ILE A 96 -17.98 -6.29 -28.24
N LYS A 97 -18.13 -5.36 -29.20
CA LYS A 97 -19.32 -5.28 -30.06
C LYS A 97 -19.59 -6.58 -30.81
N LYS A 98 -18.53 -7.19 -31.36
CA LYS A 98 -18.64 -8.41 -32.16
C LYS A 98 -18.99 -9.65 -31.33
N PHE A 99 -18.41 -9.78 -30.15
CA PHE A 99 -18.49 -11.02 -29.37
C PHE A 99 -19.47 -11.00 -28.20
N PHE A 100 -19.74 -9.84 -27.59
CA PHE A 100 -20.38 -9.80 -26.26
C PHE A 100 -21.51 -8.79 -26.13
N GLU A 101 -21.35 -7.55 -26.60
CA GLU A 101 -22.31 -6.46 -26.37
C GLU A 101 -22.40 -5.55 -27.60
N PRO A 102 -23.35 -5.81 -28.52
CA PRO A 102 -23.48 -5.07 -29.78
C PRO A 102 -23.66 -3.55 -29.61
N LYS A 103 -24.19 -3.10 -28.46
CA LYS A 103 -24.42 -1.68 -28.16
C LYS A 103 -23.23 -0.99 -27.49
N TYR A 104 -22.16 -1.72 -27.17
CA TYR A 104 -20.99 -1.17 -26.49
C TYR A 104 -20.36 -0.05 -27.32
N SER A 105 -20.15 1.13 -26.76
CA SER A 105 -19.63 2.30 -27.48
C SER A 105 -18.40 2.94 -26.81
N GLY A 106 -17.78 2.25 -25.85
CA GLY A 106 -16.57 2.67 -25.12
C GLY A 106 -15.29 2.59 -25.96
N ALA A 107 -15.25 3.32 -27.08
CA ALA A 107 -14.04 3.59 -27.86
C ALA A 107 -13.19 4.69 -27.20
N ARG A 108 -12.03 5.04 -27.77
CA ARG A 108 -11.01 5.91 -27.16
C ARG A 108 -11.59 7.16 -26.48
N THR A 109 -12.29 8.01 -27.22
CA THR A 109 -12.80 9.30 -26.71
C THR A 109 -13.77 9.13 -25.54
N LYS A 110 -14.65 8.12 -25.60
CA LYS A 110 -15.61 7.85 -24.53
C LYS A 110 -14.91 7.29 -23.29
N THR A 111 -13.96 6.38 -23.49
CA THR A 111 -13.16 5.79 -22.41
C THR A 111 -12.34 6.85 -21.69
N GLU A 112 -11.67 7.73 -22.43
CA GLU A 112 -10.93 8.88 -21.90
C GLU A 112 -11.85 9.81 -21.11
N ALA A 113 -12.98 10.22 -21.68
CA ALA A 113 -13.96 11.07 -21.00
C ALA A 113 -14.48 10.47 -19.69
N ILE A 114 -14.73 9.15 -19.66
CA ILE A 114 -15.15 8.45 -18.44
C ILE A 114 -14.01 8.44 -17.40
N ILE A 115 -12.78 8.15 -17.81
CA ILE A 115 -11.60 8.09 -16.93
C ILE A 115 -11.24 9.46 -16.36
N VAL A 116 -11.41 10.54 -17.11
CA VAL A 116 -10.99 11.88 -16.65
C VAL A 116 -12.12 12.57 -15.88
N ASN A 117 -13.35 12.52 -16.40
CA ASN A 117 -14.42 13.40 -15.93
C ASN A 117 -15.45 12.71 -15.01
N ILE A 118 -15.55 11.38 -15.03
CA ILE A 118 -16.59 10.66 -14.29
C ILE A 118 -16.03 9.83 -13.14
N ILE A 119 -15.06 8.94 -13.40
CA ILE A 119 -14.51 8.02 -12.40
C ILE A 119 -13.78 8.76 -11.26
N PRO A 120 -12.86 9.72 -11.51
CA PRO A 120 -12.10 10.35 -10.43
C PRO A 120 -13.00 11.17 -9.50
N PRO A 121 -13.94 12.02 -9.99
CA PRO A 121 -14.87 12.68 -9.09
C PRO A 121 -15.76 11.71 -8.32
N TYR A 122 -16.14 10.57 -8.90
CA TYR A 122 -16.91 9.55 -8.19
C TYR A 122 -16.13 8.98 -7.01
N ILE A 123 -14.90 8.51 -7.24
CA ILE A 123 -14.03 7.94 -6.20
C ILE A 123 -13.66 9.02 -5.16
N PHE A 124 -13.29 10.21 -5.62
CA PHE A 124 -12.85 11.30 -4.73
C PHE A 124 -13.99 11.81 -3.83
N ASN A 125 -15.24 11.79 -4.31
CA ASN A 125 -16.39 12.13 -3.46
C ASN A 125 -16.60 11.11 -2.33
N GLU A 126 -16.17 9.85 -2.47
CA GLU A 126 -16.20 8.89 -1.38
C GLU A 126 -15.16 9.23 -0.32
N LEU A 127 -13.93 9.56 -0.75
CA LEU A 127 -12.91 10.10 0.14
C LEU A 127 -13.42 11.33 0.90
N LEU A 128 -14.05 12.30 0.22
CA LEU A 128 -14.59 13.50 0.88
C LEU A 128 -15.72 13.20 1.87
N LYS A 129 -16.48 12.10 1.69
CA LYS A 129 -17.48 11.67 2.69
C LYS A 129 -16.79 11.09 3.90
N ASP A 130 -15.82 10.19 3.71
CA ASP A 130 -15.02 9.63 4.80
C ASP A 130 -14.35 10.76 5.61
N LEU A 131 -13.74 11.73 4.93
CA LEU A 131 -13.09 12.87 5.57
C LEU A 131 -14.05 13.76 6.37
N LYS A 132 -15.36 13.73 6.10
CA LYS A 132 -16.36 14.42 6.93
C LYS A 132 -16.67 13.63 8.20
N ASP A 133 -16.71 12.31 8.11
CA ASP A 133 -17.13 11.42 9.18
C ASP A 133 -16.03 11.12 10.20
N VAL A 134 -14.76 11.06 9.77
CA VAL A 134 -13.62 10.78 10.67
C VAL A 134 -13.25 11.96 11.55
N ASN A 135 -12.71 11.69 12.73
CA ASN A 135 -12.24 12.69 13.68
C ASN A 135 -10.80 13.12 13.40
N PHE A 136 -9.94 12.17 12.99
CA PHE A 136 -8.51 12.37 12.90
C PHE A 136 -7.94 11.95 11.55
N VAL A 137 -7.02 12.76 11.03
CA VAL A 137 -6.28 12.45 9.81
C VAL A 137 -4.79 12.74 9.99
N THR A 138 -3.96 11.98 9.28
CA THR A 138 -2.52 12.25 9.15
C THR A 138 -2.23 12.63 7.72
N LEU A 139 -1.41 13.67 7.52
CA LEU A 139 -0.84 13.98 6.21
C LEU A 139 0.45 13.19 6.04
N THR A 140 0.53 12.39 4.98
CA THR A 140 1.77 11.73 4.56
C THR A 140 2.27 12.41 3.30
N ILE A 141 3.52 12.87 3.35
CA ILE A 141 4.11 13.70 2.32
C ILE A 141 5.36 13.02 1.78
N ASP A 142 5.55 13.14 0.48
CA ASP A 142 6.78 12.76 -0.20
C ASP A 142 7.00 13.70 -1.38
N SER A 143 8.21 13.74 -1.93
CA SER A 143 8.51 14.50 -3.13
C SER A 143 9.38 13.68 -4.07
N SER A 144 8.91 13.56 -5.31
CA SER A 144 9.63 12.86 -6.37
C SER A 144 10.26 13.87 -7.32
N ASN A 145 11.56 13.71 -7.56
CA ASN A 145 12.30 14.52 -8.53
C ASN A 145 12.17 13.92 -9.93
N ARG A 146 11.59 14.67 -10.87
CA ARG A 146 11.65 14.36 -12.31
C ARG A 146 12.29 15.53 -13.05
N LYS A 147 13.63 15.47 -13.21
CA LYS A 147 14.45 16.57 -13.72
C LYS A 147 14.32 17.81 -12.82
N GLU A 148 13.87 18.94 -13.36
CA GLU A 148 13.72 20.21 -12.65
C GLU A 148 12.34 20.38 -11.99
N ILE A 149 11.37 19.52 -12.32
CA ILE A 149 10.00 19.58 -11.79
C ILE A 149 9.86 18.60 -10.63
N LYS A 150 9.36 19.10 -9.50
CA LYS A 150 9.08 18.29 -8.32
C LYS A 150 7.61 17.93 -8.27
N LEU A 151 7.32 16.63 -8.23
CA LEU A 151 5.96 16.12 -8.06
C LEU A 151 5.75 15.84 -6.57
N THR A 152 4.80 16.56 -5.97
CA THR A 152 4.57 16.50 -4.52
C THR A 152 3.15 16.01 -4.25
N PRO A 153 2.96 14.70 -3.99
CA PRO A 153 1.70 14.17 -3.50
C PRO A 153 1.50 14.49 -2.01
N VAL A 154 0.26 14.83 -1.66
CA VAL A 154 -0.23 14.84 -0.28
C VAL A 154 -1.22 13.70 -0.15
N CYS A 155 -0.83 12.69 0.63
CA CYS A 155 -1.70 11.58 0.98
C CYS A 155 -2.33 11.85 2.35
N VAL A 156 -3.56 11.38 2.54
CA VAL A 156 -4.26 11.42 3.81
C VAL A 156 -4.49 10.01 4.31
N ARG A 157 -4.10 9.76 5.56
CA ARG A 157 -4.36 8.51 6.27
C ARG A 157 -5.41 8.74 7.36
N TYR A 158 -6.39 7.84 7.43
CA TYR A 158 -7.47 7.87 8.41
C TYR A 158 -7.97 6.45 8.72
N PHE A 159 -8.78 6.31 9.76
CA PHE A 159 -9.37 5.02 10.13
C PHE A 159 -10.89 5.07 9.96
N ASN A 160 -11.41 4.21 9.07
CA ASN A 160 -12.83 4.00 8.89
C ASN A 160 -13.26 2.81 9.74
N LYS A 161 -14.23 3.00 10.66
CA LYS A 161 -14.69 1.94 11.58
C LYS A 161 -15.12 0.64 10.87
N ASN A 162 -15.68 0.74 9.67
CA ASN A 162 -16.21 -0.39 8.91
C ASN A 162 -15.18 -1.00 7.95
N GLU A 163 -14.28 -0.18 7.43
CA GLU A 163 -13.35 -0.57 6.36
C GLU A 163 -11.89 -0.65 6.78
N GLY A 164 -11.55 -0.27 8.02
CA GLY A 164 -10.19 -0.27 8.54
C GLY A 164 -9.39 0.98 8.17
N ILE A 165 -8.08 0.86 8.14
CA ILE A 165 -7.17 1.95 7.77
C ILE A 165 -7.33 2.25 6.29
N LYS A 166 -7.38 3.54 5.95
CA LYS A 166 -7.36 4.04 4.58
C LYS A 166 -6.20 4.99 4.39
N VAL A 167 -5.53 4.86 3.26
CA VAL A 167 -4.54 5.82 2.76
C VAL A 167 -4.96 6.22 1.36
N LYS A 168 -5.16 7.51 1.13
CA LYS A 168 -5.72 8.04 -0.12
C LYS A 168 -4.94 9.28 -0.56
N LEU A 169 -4.72 9.43 -1.86
CA LEU A 169 -4.18 10.65 -2.45
C LEU A 169 -5.23 11.76 -2.36
N LEU A 170 -4.90 12.81 -1.61
CA LEU A 170 -5.80 13.94 -1.38
C LEU A 170 -5.50 15.12 -2.31
N TYR A 171 -4.22 15.39 -2.55
CA TYR A 171 -3.77 16.51 -3.35
C TYR A 171 -2.47 16.15 -4.08
N PHE A 172 -2.28 16.70 -5.27
CA PHE A 172 -1.11 16.44 -6.10
C PHE A 172 -0.84 17.64 -6.98
N ASP A 173 0.38 18.16 -6.95
CA ASP A 173 0.75 19.34 -7.71
C ASP A 173 2.24 19.30 -8.10
N GLN A 174 2.61 20.16 -9.03
CA GLN A 174 4.00 20.39 -9.42
C GLN A 174 4.55 21.59 -8.66
N LEU A 175 5.70 21.43 -8.01
CA LEU A 175 6.34 22.49 -7.24
C LEU A 175 7.65 22.94 -7.90
N PRO A 176 7.97 24.25 -7.82
CA PRO A 176 9.21 24.80 -8.37
C PRO A 176 10.44 24.46 -7.51
N GLY A 177 10.25 23.91 -6.32
CA GLY A 177 11.32 23.59 -5.38
C GLY A 177 10.82 22.84 -4.15
N GLU A 178 11.76 22.53 -3.25
CA GLU A 178 11.55 21.67 -2.07
C GLU A 178 11.94 22.36 -0.76
N THR A 179 11.97 23.70 -0.74
CA THR A 179 12.22 24.42 0.51
C THR A 179 11.05 24.18 1.47
N SER A 180 11.32 24.27 2.78
CA SER A 180 10.27 24.05 3.78
C SER A 180 9.11 25.06 3.66
N ASP A 181 9.35 26.28 3.17
CA ASP A 181 8.31 27.27 2.92
C ASP A 181 7.37 26.87 1.77
N ILE A 182 7.93 26.49 0.62
CA ILE A 182 7.17 26.05 -0.56
C ILE A 182 6.32 24.84 -0.20
N LEU A 183 6.92 23.86 0.48
CA LEU A 183 6.22 22.67 0.93
C LEU A 183 5.09 23.05 1.89
N VAL A 184 5.33 23.84 2.93
CA VAL A 184 4.28 24.20 3.90
C VAL A 184 3.12 24.93 3.23
N GLU A 185 3.39 25.86 2.31
CA GLU A 185 2.35 26.55 1.55
C GLU A 185 1.48 25.57 0.76
N HIS A 186 2.11 24.62 0.06
CA HIS A 186 1.41 23.56 -0.67
C HIS A 186 0.53 22.71 0.24
N HIS A 187 1.02 22.28 1.40
CA HIS A 187 0.24 21.52 2.38
C HIS A 187 -0.92 22.33 2.95
N LEU A 188 -0.71 23.62 3.27
CA LEU A 188 -1.77 24.51 3.77
C LEU A 188 -2.84 24.77 2.70
N LYS A 189 -2.46 24.88 1.42
CA LYS A 189 -3.40 24.95 0.30
C LYS A 189 -4.29 23.71 0.26
N CYS A 190 -3.72 22.51 0.38
CA CYS A 190 -4.46 21.25 0.48
C CYS A 190 -5.42 21.25 1.68
N ILE A 191 -4.91 21.55 2.88
CA ILE A 191 -5.69 21.54 4.12
C ILE A 191 -6.90 22.47 4.03
N LYS A 192 -6.70 23.70 3.53
CA LYS A 192 -7.77 24.68 3.35
C LYS A 192 -8.78 24.27 2.27
N LYS A 193 -8.30 23.76 1.12
CA LYS A 193 -9.15 23.32 -0.01
C LYS A 193 -10.16 22.25 0.42
N TYR A 194 -9.79 21.39 1.36
CA TYR A 194 -10.63 20.28 1.82
C TYR A 194 -11.18 20.43 3.24
N SER A 195 -11.00 21.58 3.89
CA SER A 195 -11.53 21.88 5.24
C SER A 195 -11.19 20.82 6.30
N ILE A 196 -9.92 20.36 6.31
CA ILE A 196 -9.44 19.35 7.26
C ILE A 196 -8.53 19.92 8.36
N ASP A 197 -8.44 21.24 8.49
CA ASP A 197 -7.54 21.96 9.41
C ASP A 197 -7.70 21.53 10.87
N SER A 198 -8.92 21.23 11.33
CA SER A 198 -9.19 20.76 12.69
C SER A 198 -8.91 19.28 12.91
N LYS A 199 -8.76 18.50 11.83
CA LYS A 199 -8.63 17.03 11.86
C LYS A 199 -7.19 16.53 11.76
N VAL A 200 -6.25 17.34 11.26
CA VAL A 200 -4.85 16.93 11.02
C VAL A 200 -4.11 16.70 12.35
N VAL A 201 -3.94 15.47 12.82
CA VAL A 201 -3.26 15.20 14.11
C VAL A 201 -1.77 14.94 13.97
N CYS A 202 -1.31 14.65 12.76
CA CYS A 202 0.08 14.25 12.51
C CYS A 202 0.55 14.63 11.11
N LEU A 203 1.85 14.86 11.00
CA LEU A 203 2.60 14.88 9.75
C LEU A 203 3.55 13.67 9.71
N CYS A 204 3.46 12.85 8.67
CA CYS A 204 4.41 11.78 8.38
C CYS A 204 5.23 12.12 7.13
N ALA A 205 6.56 12.01 7.22
CA ALA A 205 7.46 12.31 6.12
C ALA A 205 8.78 11.53 6.23
N ASP A 206 9.63 11.64 5.22
CA ASP A 206 11.02 11.23 5.34
C ASP A 206 11.76 12.01 6.44
N ASN A 207 12.90 11.50 6.89
CA ASN A 207 13.62 12.04 8.04
C ASN A 207 14.55 13.22 7.69
N THR A 208 14.32 13.89 6.56
CA THR A 208 15.20 14.97 6.10
C THR A 208 15.15 16.20 7.02
N ASN A 209 16.23 16.98 6.97
CA ASN A 209 16.31 18.25 7.69
C ASN A 209 15.21 19.23 7.25
N THR A 210 14.81 19.19 5.98
CA THR A 210 13.70 20.01 5.46
C THR A 210 12.38 19.69 6.18
N ASN A 211 12.12 18.41 6.46
CA ASN A 211 10.87 17.97 7.07
C ASN A 211 10.87 18.07 8.60
N PHE A 212 11.95 17.65 9.26
CA PHE A 212 12.02 17.56 10.73
C PHE A 212 13.18 18.35 11.39
N GLY A 213 14.01 19.04 10.60
CA GLY A 213 15.10 19.90 11.08
C GLY A 213 16.39 19.14 11.32
N ASP A 214 16.47 18.43 12.43
CA ASP A 214 17.62 17.62 12.82
C ASP A 214 17.15 16.37 13.55
N VAL A 215 18.05 15.42 13.78
CA VAL A 215 17.70 14.15 14.43
C VAL A 215 17.15 14.31 15.86
N LYS A 216 17.50 15.40 16.55
CA LYS A 216 16.97 15.78 17.87
C LYS A 216 15.70 16.63 17.78
N ARG A 217 15.21 16.92 16.57
CA ARG A 217 13.98 17.67 16.25
C ARG A 217 13.93 19.08 16.86
N LYS A 218 15.09 19.73 16.99
CA LYS A 218 15.21 21.06 17.62
C LYS A 218 14.99 22.21 16.63
N GLY A 219 15.40 22.03 15.37
CA GLY A 219 15.21 23.03 14.32
C GLY A 219 13.76 23.54 14.20
N GLN A 220 13.61 24.83 13.91
CA GLN A 220 12.30 25.51 13.79
C GLN A 220 11.92 25.88 12.34
N GLY A 221 12.89 25.80 11.42
CA GLY A 221 12.75 26.17 10.01
C GLY A 221 12.32 25.01 9.10
N ASN A 222 11.73 23.95 9.63
CA ASN A 222 11.30 22.77 8.89
C ASN A 222 9.78 22.70 8.69
N VAL A 223 9.34 21.83 7.78
CA VAL A 223 7.92 21.65 7.43
C VAL A 223 7.08 21.36 8.66
N PHE A 224 7.49 20.42 9.50
CA PHE A 224 6.74 20.02 10.70
C PHE A 224 6.45 21.19 11.64
N ARG A 225 7.47 21.95 12.04
CA ARG A 225 7.31 23.08 12.97
C ARG A 225 6.55 24.24 12.35
N LYS A 226 6.77 24.53 11.07
CA LYS A 226 6.03 25.58 10.35
C LYS A 226 4.55 25.23 10.19
N LEU A 227 4.24 23.97 9.90
CA LEU A 227 2.86 23.47 9.82
C LEU A 227 2.17 23.52 11.19
N GLN A 228 2.85 23.08 12.25
CA GLN A 228 2.35 23.16 13.63
C GLN A 228 2.01 24.60 14.04
N LYS A 229 2.89 25.57 13.73
CA LYS A 229 2.64 27.00 13.96
C LYS A 229 1.45 27.51 13.17
N SER A 230 1.34 27.13 11.89
CA SER A 230 0.26 27.56 11.01
C SER A 230 -1.11 27.02 11.43
N LEU A 231 -1.17 25.80 11.98
CA LEU A 231 -2.38 25.20 12.54
C LEU A 231 -2.72 25.73 13.94
N SER A 232 -1.83 26.49 14.58
CA SER A 232 -1.99 27.05 15.94
C SER A 232 -2.34 25.99 17.00
N ARG A 233 -1.87 24.76 16.81
CA ARG A 233 -2.11 23.64 17.74
C ARG A 233 -1.03 22.57 17.64
N PRO A 234 -0.81 21.78 18.69
CA PRO A 234 0.10 20.65 18.61
C PRO A 234 -0.38 19.62 17.58
N ILE A 235 0.58 19.03 16.88
CA ILE A 235 0.45 17.85 16.03
C ILE A 235 1.67 16.96 16.27
N LEU A 236 1.57 15.66 15.97
CA LEU A 236 2.71 14.74 16.01
C LEU A 236 3.53 14.83 14.73
N GLY A 237 4.83 14.55 14.85
CA GLY A 237 5.71 14.37 13.71
C GLY A 237 6.21 12.93 13.67
N ILE A 238 5.92 12.17 12.62
CA ILE A 238 6.39 10.79 12.51
C ILE A 238 7.34 10.67 11.33
N GLY A 239 8.55 10.21 11.63
CA GLY A 239 9.57 9.93 10.64
C GLY A 239 9.36 8.56 9.98
N CYS A 240 9.88 8.39 8.78
CA CYS A 240 9.78 7.12 8.08
C CYS A 240 10.70 6.05 8.69
N ALA A 241 10.13 4.99 9.29
CA ALA A 241 10.91 3.88 9.86
C ALA A 241 11.76 3.15 8.80
N ALA A 242 11.22 2.95 7.60
CA ALA A 242 11.89 2.22 6.53
C ALA A 242 13.19 2.94 6.10
N HIS A 243 13.15 4.27 5.98
CA HIS A 243 14.33 5.09 5.71
C HIS A 243 15.38 5.00 6.83
N ILE A 244 14.96 4.94 8.10
CA ILE A 244 15.90 4.80 9.21
C ILE A 244 16.60 3.45 9.13
N LEU A 245 15.85 2.35 8.97
CA LEU A 245 16.44 1.00 8.88
C LEU A 245 17.37 0.84 7.69
N HIS A 246 17.02 1.41 6.53
CA HIS A 246 17.90 1.43 5.36
C HIS A 246 19.23 2.10 5.66
N ASN A 247 19.18 3.30 6.23
CA ASN A 247 20.39 4.03 6.60
C ASN A 247 21.16 3.36 7.73
N THR A 248 20.50 2.63 8.63
CA THR A 248 21.17 1.81 9.64
C THR A 248 22.01 0.73 8.98
N VAL A 249 21.44 -0.05 8.06
CA VAL A 249 22.18 -1.11 7.35
C VAL A 249 23.37 -0.53 6.60
N LYS A 250 23.15 0.58 5.90
CA LYS A 250 24.22 1.28 5.18
C LYS A 250 25.33 1.72 6.13
N THR A 251 24.98 2.43 7.22
CA THR A 251 25.94 2.90 8.23
C THR A 251 26.71 1.75 8.89
N ALA A 252 26.03 0.63 9.14
CA ALA A 252 26.68 -0.56 9.70
C ALA A 252 27.64 -1.20 8.68
N CYS A 253 27.25 -1.31 7.41
CA CYS A 253 28.12 -1.83 6.35
C CYS A 253 29.31 -0.90 6.07
N ASP A 254 29.13 0.42 6.12
CA ASP A 254 30.22 1.40 5.95
C ASP A 254 31.29 1.30 7.07
N ALA A 255 30.96 0.67 8.20
CA ALA A 255 31.91 0.36 9.27
C ALA A 255 32.77 -0.89 8.98
N LEU A 256 32.44 -1.64 7.93
CA LEU A 256 33.23 -2.78 7.46
C LEU A 256 34.31 -2.31 6.48
N SER A 257 35.46 -2.98 6.50
CA SER A 257 36.57 -2.68 5.59
C SER A 257 36.37 -3.24 4.17
N ILE A 258 35.12 -3.33 3.67
CA ILE A 258 34.78 -3.98 2.40
C ILE A 258 33.79 -3.16 1.58
N ASP A 259 34.11 -3.06 0.29
CA ASP A 259 33.20 -2.56 -0.73
C ASP A 259 32.55 -3.73 -1.49
N VAL A 260 31.23 -3.66 -1.65
CA VAL A 260 30.41 -4.68 -2.32
C VAL A 260 30.02 -4.30 -3.75
N GLU A 261 30.43 -3.11 -4.24
CA GLU A 261 30.14 -2.66 -5.60
C GLU A 261 31.35 -2.87 -6.54
N TYR A 262 31.16 -3.68 -7.58
CA TYR A 262 32.15 -3.84 -8.65
C TYR A 262 31.52 -4.18 -10.00
N THR A 263 32.22 -3.85 -11.08
CA THR A 263 31.80 -4.08 -12.47
C THR A 263 32.60 -5.21 -13.11
N VAL A 264 31.96 -6.01 -13.97
CA VAL A 264 32.56 -7.18 -14.62
C VAL A 264 32.24 -7.21 -16.12
N ARG A 265 33.16 -7.76 -16.94
CA ARG A 265 32.87 -8.07 -18.35
C ARG A 265 32.10 -9.40 -18.42
N VAL A 266 30.81 -9.32 -18.73
CA VAL A 266 29.87 -10.47 -18.68
C VAL A 266 30.30 -11.66 -19.52
N THR A 267 30.84 -11.45 -20.72
CA THR A 267 31.26 -12.54 -21.61
C THR A 267 32.43 -13.33 -21.04
N ALA A 268 33.45 -12.64 -20.53
CA ALA A 268 34.60 -13.27 -19.90
C ALA A 268 34.22 -13.98 -18.58
N LEU A 269 33.37 -13.37 -17.74
CA LEU A 269 32.95 -14.00 -16.48
C LEU A 269 32.21 -15.33 -16.69
N LYS A 270 31.46 -15.49 -17.80
CA LYS A 270 30.79 -16.77 -18.11
C LYS A 270 31.77 -17.92 -18.30
N GLU A 271 32.91 -17.67 -18.94
CA GLU A 271 33.96 -18.69 -19.14
C GLU A 271 34.53 -19.16 -17.78
N PHE A 272 34.71 -18.24 -16.82
CA PHE A 272 35.12 -18.60 -15.46
C PHE A 272 34.01 -19.29 -14.66
N CYS A 273 32.74 -18.95 -14.89
CA CYS A 273 31.61 -19.68 -14.30
C CYS A 273 31.55 -21.13 -14.79
N GLU A 274 31.74 -21.36 -16.09
CA GLU A 274 31.81 -22.70 -16.67
C GLU A 274 33.00 -23.49 -16.09
N PHE A 275 34.17 -22.86 -15.98
CA PHE A 275 35.35 -23.47 -15.36
C PHE A 275 35.13 -23.85 -13.89
N ALA A 276 34.44 -23.00 -13.13
CA ALA A 276 34.10 -23.24 -11.72
C ALA A 276 32.89 -24.18 -11.53
N ASN A 277 32.27 -24.68 -12.61
CA ASN A 277 31.02 -25.44 -12.59
C ASN A 277 29.87 -24.71 -11.85
N ILE A 278 29.77 -23.40 -12.07
CA ILE A 278 28.76 -22.51 -11.49
C ILE A 278 27.82 -22.03 -12.60
N GLU A 279 26.50 -22.15 -12.41
CA GLU A 279 25.53 -21.55 -13.32
C GLU A 279 25.62 -20.02 -13.25
N TYR A 280 26.02 -19.38 -14.36
CA TYR A 280 26.10 -17.93 -14.42
C TYR A 280 24.74 -17.27 -14.14
N LYS A 281 24.73 -16.29 -13.25
CA LYS A 281 23.62 -15.36 -13.08
C LYS A 281 24.13 -13.92 -13.12
N ARG A 282 23.33 -12.99 -13.65
CA ARG A 282 23.73 -11.58 -13.80
C ARG A 282 24.13 -10.95 -12.46
N VAL A 283 25.32 -10.36 -12.35
CA VAL A 283 25.71 -9.58 -11.16
C VAL A 283 24.73 -8.43 -10.96
N LEU A 284 24.22 -8.27 -9.74
CA LEU A 284 23.26 -7.23 -9.39
C LEU A 284 24.02 -6.03 -8.83
N SER A 285 23.75 -4.84 -9.36
CA SER A 285 24.20 -3.59 -8.74
C SER A 285 23.26 -3.22 -7.60
N HIS A 286 23.81 -2.89 -6.44
CA HIS A 286 23.05 -2.21 -5.40
C HIS A 286 22.75 -0.77 -5.86
N GLY A 287 21.52 -0.31 -5.60
CA GLY A 287 21.17 1.10 -5.81
C GLY A 287 20.95 1.74 -4.46
N ASN A 288 21.57 2.91 -4.22
CA ASN A 288 21.47 3.68 -2.97
C ASN A 288 20.02 3.91 -2.48
N THR A 289 19.03 3.83 -3.38
CA THR A 289 17.60 4.09 -3.13
C THR A 289 16.72 2.83 -3.08
N ARG A 290 17.27 1.61 -3.23
CA ARG A 290 16.48 0.36 -3.27
C ARG A 290 16.82 -0.56 -2.10
N PHE A 291 16.04 -0.41 -1.03
CA PHE A 291 16.26 -1.01 0.29
C PHE A 291 16.44 -2.54 0.26
N LEU A 292 15.66 -3.25 -0.57
CA LEU A 292 15.66 -4.71 -0.66
C LEU A 292 16.72 -5.29 -1.62
N SER A 293 17.60 -4.47 -2.20
CA SER A 293 18.53 -4.92 -3.25
C SER A 293 19.88 -5.42 -2.72
N LEU A 294 20.26 -5.07 -1.48
CA LEU A 294 21.57 -5.42 -0.91
C LEU A 294 21.71 -6.93 -0.67
N LEU A 295 20.74 -7.57 -0.01
CA LEU A 295 20.79 -9.01 0.27
C LEU A 295 20.86 -9.84 -1.03
N PRO A 296 19.98 -9.63 -2.04
CA PRO A 296 20.10 -10.31 -3.33
C PRO A 296 21.43 -10.07 -4.05
N ALA A 297 22.03 -8.88 -3.89
CA ALA A 297 23.34 -8.59 -4.44
C ALA A 297 24.44 -9.42 -3.75
N ILE A 298 24.45 -9.49 -2.42
CA ILE A 298 25.41 -10.30 -1.65
C ILE A 298 25.23 -11.79 -1.96
N GLU A 299 24.00 -12.30 -2.00
CA GLU A 299 23.69 -13.67 -2.41
C GLU A 299 24.25 -14.00 -3.80
N ARG A 300 24.13 -13.05 -4.74
CA ARG A 300 24.66 -13.19 -6.09
C ARG A 300 26.19 -13.22 -6.10
N ILE A 301 26.83 -12.38 -5.30
CA ILE A 301 28.29 -12.34 -5.15
C ILE A 301 28.79 -13.67 -4.58
N LEU A 302 28.18 -14.15 -3.49
CA LEU A 302 28.56 -15.40 -2.83
C LEU A 302 28.36 -16.61 -3.76
N LEU A 303 27.27 -16.64 -4.55
CA LEU A 303 27.04 -17.70 -5.53
C LEU A 303 28.13 -17.75 -6.60
N LEU A 304 28.66 -16.60 -7.02
CA LEU A 304 29.65 -16.47 -8.09
C LEU A 304 31.08 -16.35 -7.56
N PHE A 305 31.30 -16.52 -6.25
CA PHE A 305 32.53 -16.07 -5.60
C PHE A 305 33.80 -16.69 -6.20
N ASP A 306 33.83 -18.01 -6.42
CA ASP A 306 34.98 -18.70 -7.00
C ASP A 306 35.26 -18.29 -8.45
N ALA A 307 34.20 -18.09 -9.24
CA ALA A 307 34.31 -17.61 -10.62
C ALA A 307 34.81 -16.15 -10.67
N LEU A 308 34.29 -15.29 -9.79
CA LEU A 308 34.73 -13.90 -9.65
C LEU A 308 36.17 -13.81 -9.19
N LYS A 309 36.58 -14.62 -8.21
CA LYS A 309 37.96 -14.71 -7.74
C LYS A 309 38.90 -15.09 -8.88
N SER A 310 38.58 -16.14 -9.62
CA SER A 310 39.36 -16.60 -10.77
C SER A 310 39.45 -15.53 -11.86
N TYR A 311 38.32 -14.87 -12.16
CA TYR A 311 38.25 -13.78 -13.13
C TYR A 311 39.16 -12.60 -12.73
N PHE A 312 39.00 -12.05 -11.53
CA PHE A 312 39.75 -10.88 -11.09
C PHE A 312 41.25 -11.17 -10.87
N MET A 313 41.61 -12.43 -10.62
CA MET A 313 43.01 -12.86 -10.58
C MET A 313 43.65 -12.98 -11.97
N ALA A 314 42.85 -13.18 -13.03
CA ALA A 314 43.33 -13.42 -14.39
C ALA A 314 43.37 -12.16 -15.27
N ILE A 315 42.62 -11.10 -14.96
CA ILE A 315 42.60 -9.88 -15.80
C ILE A 315 43.86 -9.02 -15.59
N GLU A 316 44.46 -8.55 -16.68
CA GLU A 316 45.73 -7.78 -16.66
C GLU A 316 45.62 -6.43 -15.94
N ASN A 317 44.50 -5.72 -16.10
CA ASN A 317 44.27 -4.39 -15.51
C ASN A 317 43.23 -4.44 -14.38
N CYS A 318 43.36 -5.42 -13.46
CA CYS A 318 42.50 -5.52 -12.29
C CYS A 318 42.75 -4.33 -11.34
N PRO A 319 41.70 -3.60 -10.88
CA PRO A 319 41.87 -2.61 -9.83
C PRO A 319 42.51 -3.21 -8.58
N ALA A 320 43.56 -2.56 -8.06
CA ALA A 320 44.37 -3.10 -6.95
C ALA A 320 43.54 -3.47 -5.71
N VAL A 321 42.50 -2.69 -5.41
CA VAL A 321 41.57 -2.95 -4.30
C VAL A 321 40.80 -4.26 -4.50
N LEU A 322 40.28 -4.53 -5.71
CA LEU A 322 39.56 -5.76 -6.02
C LEU A 322 40.49 -6.97 -6.04
N LEU A 323 41.70 -6.81 -6.59
CA LEU A 323 42.70 -7.87 -6.59
C LEU A 323 43.11 -8.23 -5.15
N ALA A 324 43.31 -7.25 -4.28
CA ALA A 324 43.61 -7.47 -2.86
C ALA A 324 42.45 -8.19 -2.16
N PHE A 325 41.20 -7.75 -2.40
CA PHE A 325 40.00 -8.37 -1.86
C PHE A 325 39.89 -9.86 -2.25
N PHE A 326 39.92 -10.20 -3.54
CA PHE A 326 39.76 -11.60 -3.98
C PHE A 326 40.96 -12.50 -3.64
N LYS A 327 42.14 -11.93 -3.38
CA LYS A 327 43.31 -12.68 -2.88
C LYS A 327 43.20 -12.98 -1.39
N ASP A 328 42.54 -12.14 -0.60
CA ASP A 328 42.46 -12.35 0.84
C ASP A 328 41.44 -13.45 1.18
N PRO A 329 41.84 -14.56 1.83
CA PRO A 329 40.92 -15.61 2.25
C PRO A 329 39.82 -15.13 3.21
N VAL A 330 40.02 -13.99 3.89
CA VAL A 330 39.04 -13.41 4.83
C VAL A 330 37.91 -12.65 4.13
N SER A 331 38.08 -12.28 2.85
CA SER A 331 37.06 -11.52 2.11
C SER A 331 35.73 -12.26 1.96
N GLU A 332 35.78 -13.57 1.68
CA GLU A 332 34.56 -14.40 1.64
C GLU A 332 33.92 -14.52 3.03
N LEU A 333 34.74 -14.60 4.09
CA LEU A 333 34.27 -14.66 5.47
C LEU A 333 33.43 -13.43 5.82
N PHE A 334 33.89 -12.24 5.45
CA PHE A 334 33.12 -11.03 5.63
C PHE A 334 31.82 -11.01 4.81
N LEU A 335 31.85 -11.45 3.54
CA LEU A 335 30.61 -11.51 2.74
C LEU A 335 29.58 -12.47 3.37
N LYS A 336 30.01 -13.61 3.91
CA LYS A 336 29.13 -14.52 4.65
C LYS A 336 28.63 -13.91 5.96
N PHE A 337 29.45 -13.11 6.64
CA PHE A 337 29.04 -12.37 7.83
C PHE A 337 27.93 -11.36 7.49
N VAL A 338 28.15 -10.50 6.49
CA VAL A 338 27.17 -9.50 6.04
C VAL A 338 25.89 -10.17 5.55
N HIS A 339 25.99 -11.25 4.79
CA HIS A 339 24.83 -12.02 4.35
C HIS A 339 23.96 -12.47 5.53
N GLY A 340 24.57 -13.08 6.55
CA GLY A 340 23.86 -13.57 7.73
C GLY A 340 23.24 -12.47 8.58
N THR A 341 23.92 -11.33 8.73
CA THR A 341 23.41 -10.20 9.52
C THR A 341 22.38 -9.37 8.77
N VAL A 342 22.60 -9.03 7.49
CA VAL A 342 21.65 -8.26 6.67
C VAL A 342 20.29 -8.97 6.56
N GLN A 343 20.25 -10.31 6.64
CA GLN A 343 19.00 -11.06 6.68
C GLN A 343 18.05 -10.60 7.81
N MET A 344 18.57 -10.24 8.99
CA MET A 344 17.74 -9.75 10.10
C MET A 344 17.11 -8.38 9.77
N PHE A 345 17.86 -7.51 9.09
CA PHE A 345 17.39 -6.22 8.65
C PHE A 345 16.35 -6.36 7.55
N GLN A 346 16.56 -7.29 6.61
CA GLN A 346 15.59 -7.61 5.57
C GLN A 346 14.25 -8.04 6.17
N ILE A 347 14.26 -8.91 7.18
CA ILE A 347 13.04 -9.33 7.88
C ILE A 347 12.34 -8.12 8.52
N SER A 348 13.07 -7.24 9.18
CA SER A 348 12.51 -6.02 9.78
C SER A 348 11.97 -5.04 8.74
N ILE A 349 12.66 -4.84 7.61
CA ILE A 349 12.20 -3.99 6.50
C ILE A 349 10.91 -4.55 5.90
N LEU A 350 10.81 -5.87 5.70
CA LEU A 350 9.59 -6.50 5.19
C LEU A 350 8.40 -6.33 6.15
N LYS A 351 8.63 -6.34 7.47
CA LYS A 351 7.58 -5.98 8.44
C LYS A 351 7.14 -4.52 8.25
N LEU A 352 8.09 -3.60 8.06
CA LEU A 352 7.80 -2.17 7.85
C LEU A 352 7.13 -1.85 6.51
N ASP A 353 7.33 -2.68 5.49
CA ASP A 353 6.69 -2.55 4.18
C ASP A 353 5.28 -3.17 4.15
N SER A 354 4.83 -3.77 5.26
CA SER A 354 3.48 -4.33 5.34
C SER A 354 2.41 -3.25 5.18
N ASP A 355 1.35 -3.56 4.41
CA ASP A 355 0.29 -2.57 4.20
C ASP A 355 -0.31 -2.14 5.53
N TYR A 356 -0.47 -0.83 5.67
CA TYR A 356 -1.09 -0.16 6.80
C TYR A 356 -0.34 -0.21 8.13
N ILE A 357 0.97 -0.52 8.12
CA ILE A 357 1.76 -0.48 9.37
C ILE A 357 1.54 0.85 10.13
N THR A 358 1.25 0.72 11.42
CA THR A 358 1.08 1.86 12.33
C THR A 358 2.40 2.28 12.95
N ALA A 359 2.44 3.50 13.50
CA ALA A 359 3.62 4.00 14.19
C ALA A 359 4.01 3.14 15.41
N SER A 360 3.02 2.57 16.12
CA SER A 360 3.24 1.66 17.25
C SER A 360 3.91 0.36 16.81
N GLU A 361 3.42 -0.25 15.73
CA GLU A 361 4.01 -1.47 15.16
C GLU A 361 5.43 -1.20 14.64
N ALA A 362 5.65 -0.08 13.96
CA ALA A 362 6.99 0.30 13.50
C ALA A 362 7.97 0.52 14.66
N THR A 363 7.52 1.15 15.76
CA THR A 363 8.32 1.31 16.97
C THR A 363 8.69 -0.05 17.58
N GLN A 364 7.76 -1.01 17.58
CA GLN A 364 8.06 -2.36 18.06
C GLN A 364 9.10 -3.08 17.18
N VAL A 365 8.96 -3.01 15.85
CA VAL A 365 9.96 -3.59 14.92
C VAL A 365 11.35 -3.01 15.18
N TYR A 366 11.39 -1.71 15.49
CA TYR A 366 12.62 -1.01 15.82
C TYR A 366 13.30 -1.55 17.08
N GLU A 367 12.56 -1.62 18.18
CA GLU A 367 13.06 -2.09 19.47
C GLU A 367 13.50 -3.55 19.41
N GLU A 368 12.73 -4.40 18.73
CA GLU A 368 13.11 -5.80 18.47
C GLU A 368 14.44 -5.89 17.71
N LEU A 369 14.69 -4.99 16.76
CA LEU A 369 15.94 -4.98 16.01
C LEU A 369 17.12 -4.50 16.87
N VAL A 370 16.93 -3.47 17.69
CA VAL A 370 17.95 -2.99 18.64
C VAL A 370 18.35 -4.10 19.60
N ILE A 371 17.37 -4.75 20.24
CA ILE A 371 17.62 -5.85 21.19
C ILE A 371 18.43 -6.97 20.52
N LYS A 372 18.04 -7.40 19.31
CA LYS A 372 18.77 -8.45 18.59
C LYS A 372 20.20 -8.06 18.26
N LEU A 373 20.45 -6.81 17.86
CA LEU A 373 21.80 -6.34 17.56
C LEU A 373 22.65 -6.25 18.84
N GLU A 374 22.07 -5.81 19.96
CA GLU A 374 22.74 -5.78 21.26
C GLU A 374 23.11 -7.18 21.73
N GLU A 375 22.16 -8.14 21.69
CA GLU A 375 22.43 -9.54 22.04
C GLU A 375 23.52 -10.15 21.16
N GLN A 376 23.47 -9.92 19.84
CA GLN A 376 24.49 -10.42 18.92
C GLN A 376 25.86 -9.81 19.21
N LYS A 377 25.91 -8.51 19.53
CA LYS A 377 27.15 -7.84 19.91
C LYS A 377 27.73 -8.39 21.21
N GLU A 378 26.92 -8.46 22.27
CA GLU A 378 27.34 -8.92 23.60
C GLU A 378 27.87 -10.36 23.58
N ASN A 379 27.28 -11.21 22.75
CA ASN A 379 27.69 -12.61 22.61
C ASN A 379 28.75 -12.84 21.53
N ASN A 380 29.30 -11.79 20.91
CA ASN A 380 30.25 -11.88 19.79
C ASN A 380 29.74 -12.82 18.67
N PHE A 381 28.44 -12.74 18.38
CA PHE A 381 27.76 -13.69 17.50
C PHE A 381 28.26 -13.58 16.05
N ILE A 382 28.74 -14.71 15.53
CA ILE A 382 29.09 -14.89 14.12
C ILE A 382 28.02 -15.76 13.47
N PRO A 383 27.36 -15.32 12.38
CA PRO A 383 26.40 -16.14 11.65
C PRO A 383 26.99 -17.49 11.24
N PHE A 384 26.17 -18.54 11.27
CA PHE A 384 26.62 -19.93 11.12
C PHE A 384 27.53 -20.17 9.91
N ALA A 385 27.13 -19.71 8.72
CA ALA A 385 27.92 -19.89 7.49
C ALA A 385 29.29 -19.18 7.54
N ALA A 386 29.36 -18.00 8.18
CA ALA A 386 30.62 -17.31 8.41
C ALA A 386 31.47 -18.06 9.44
N ASN A 387 30.86 -18.56 10.52
CA ASN A 387 31.58 -19.32 11.55
C ASN A 387 32.17 -20.63 11.00
N GLN A 388 31.42 -21.35 10.15
CA GLN A 388 31.93 -22.54 9.46
C GLN A 388 33.17 -22.24 8.61
N LEU A 389 33.13 -21.14 7.85
CA LEU A 389 34.28 -20.72 7.05
C LEU A 389 35.45 -20.30 7.96
N LEU A 390 35.20 -19.57 9.04
CA LEU A 390 36.24 -19.18 9.98
C LEU A 390 36.95 -20.40 10.59
N VAL A 391 36.20 -21.44 10.99
CA VAL A 391 36.78 -22.70 11.50
C VAL A 391 37.65 -23.35 10.41
N LYS A 392 37.14 -23.48 9.19
CA LYS A 392 37.90 -24.05 8.07
C LYS A 392 39.19 -23.27 7.79
N LEU A 393 39.14 -21.94 7.78
CA LEU A 393 40.31 -21.09 7.55
C LEU A 393 41.40 -21.30 8.62
N LYS A 394 40.99 -21.56 9.87
CA LYS A 394 41.91 -21.89 10.97
C LYS A 394 42.53 -23.28 10.79
N ASP A 395 41.71 -24.27 10.47
CA ASP A 395 42.17 -25.65 10.26
C ASP A 395 43.17 -25.73 9.09
N ASP A 396 42.91 -24.96 8.02
CA ASP A 396 43.76 -24.86 6.84
C ASP A 396 44.99 -23.94 7.04
N ASN A 397 45.14 -23.29 8.20
CA ASN A 397 46.18 -22.27 8.50
C ASN A 397 46.26 -21.13 7.46
N THR A 398 45.10 -20.73 6.91
CA THR A 398 45.00 -19.67 5.89
C THR A 398 44.60 -18.32 6.46
N ILE A 399 44.21 -18.27 7.74
CA ILE A 399 43.99 -17.04 8.51
C ILE A 399 44.97 -16.97 9.68
N ASP A 400 45.66 -15.84 9.80
CA ASP A 400 46.51 -15.54 10.96
C ASP A 400 45.71 -14.86 12.08
N VAL A 401 46.32 -14.78 13.27
CA VAL A 401 45.69 -14.21 14.48
C VAL A 401 45.32 -12.73 14.27
N ASP A 402 46.14 -11.97 13.56
CA ASP A 402 45.92 -10.53 13.34
C ASP A 402 44.71 -10.30 12.43
N LYS A 403 44.58 -11.11 11.37
CA LYS A 403 43.42 -11.10 10.47
C LYS A 403 42.14 -11.55 11.15
N GLU A 404 42.20 -12.57 12.01
CA GLU A 404 41.03 -12.96 12.81
C GLU A 404 40.60 -11.82 13.75
N ASN A 405 41.56 -11.21 14.47
CA ASN A 405 41.29 -10.08 15.35
C ASN A 405 40.73 -8.89 14.58
N HIS A 406 41.26 -8.62 13.38
CA HIS A 406 40.75 -7.60 12.48
C HIS A 406 39.30 -7.88 12.07
N PHE A 407 38.97 -9.12 11.68
CA PHE A 407 37.60 -9.52 11.36
C PHE A 407 36.65 -9.31 12.55
N ARG A 408 37.03 -9.77 13.75
CA ARG A 408 36.22 -9.62 14.97
C ARG A 408 35.99 -8.16 15.34
N LYS A 409 37.02 -7.31 15.21
CA LYS A 409 36.93 -5.87 15.45
C LYS A 409 35.97 -5.18 14.46
N ASN A 410 36.03 -5.54 13.18
CA ASN A 410 35.10 -5.00 12.17
C ASN A 410 33.66 -5.46 12.45
N MET A 411 33.45 -6.72 12.86
CA MET A 411 32.14 -7.23 13.27
C MET A 411 31.57 -6.44 14.44
N GLU A 412 32.36 -6.20 15.49
CA GLU A 412 31.92 -5.37 16.62
C GLU A 412 31.59 -3.95 16.16
N GLY A 413 32.41 -3.38 15.26
CA GLY A 413 32.18 -2.08 14.64
C GLY A 413 30.85 -2.01 13.88
N PHE A 414 30.51 -3.04 13.11
CA PHE A 414 29.24 -3.16 12.39
C PHE A 414 28.05 -3.11 13.37
N TYR A 415 28.05 -3.96 14.40
CA TYR A 415 26.95 -4.00 15.37
C TYR A 415 26.85 -2.67 16.12
N GLN A 416 27.97 -2.12 16.57
CA GLN A 416 28.00 -0.85 17.30
C GLN A 416 27.50 0.32 16.44
N ALA A 417 27.89 0.39 15.18
CA ALA A 417 27.42 1.40 14.23
C ALA A 417 25.91 1.30 14.00
N GLY A 418 25.40 0.08 13.79
CA GLY A 418 23.97 -0.19 13.64
C GLY A 418 23.15 0.23 14.88
N ILE A 419 23.58 -0.21 16.07
CA ILE A 419 22.92 0.14 17.35
C ILE A 419 22.95 1.66 17.57
N ASN A 420 24.10 2.31 17.35
CA ASN A 420 24.23 3.75 17.53
C ASN A 420 23.30 4.53 16.60
N TYR A 421 23.23 4.13 15.33
CA TYR A 421 22.35 4.78 14.37
C TYR A 421 20.89 4.59 14.78
N LEU A 422 20.48 3.39 15.19
CA LEU A 422 19.12 3.18 15.68
C LEU A 422 18.84 4.02 16.95
N LYS A 423 19.69 3.98 17.97
CA LYS A 423 19.44 4.79 19.18
C LYS A 423 19.38 6.30 18.89
N LEU A 424 20.14 6.76 17.89
CA LEU A 424 20.10 8.16 17.47
C LEU A 424 18.71 8.58 16.96
N TRP A 425 18.02 7.70 16.22
CA TRP A 425 16.74 7.99 15.57
C TRP A 425 15.50 7.51 16.34
N GLU A 426 15.63 7.04 17.58
CA GLU A 426 14.52 6.52 18.39
C GLU A 426 13.37 7.54 18.58
N ASN A 427 13.70 8.84 18.65
CA ASN A 427 12.72 9.93 18.77
C ASN A 427 11.89 10.18 17.50
N SER A 428 12.12 9.44 16.41
CA SER A 428 11.42 9.61 15.13
C SER A 428 9.95 9.23 15.19
N PHE A 429 9.56 8.43 16.19
CA PHE A 429 8.19 7.96 16.37
C PHE A 429 7.37 8.79 17.36
N ASP A 430 7.96 9.87 17.91
CA ASP A 430 7.31 10.76 18.87
C ASP A 430 6.67 9.95 20.03
N LYS A 431 5.38 10.13 20.28
CA LYS A 431 4.63 9.44 21.34
C LYS A 431 4.00 8.11 20.91
N ALA A 432 4.36 7.55 19.76
CA ALA A 432 3.74 6.32 19.23
C ALA A 432 3.90 5.11 20.17
N ASN A 433 4.99 5.06 20.94
CA ASN A 433 5.23 3.99 21.92
C ASN A 433 4.14 3.87 23.00
N LYS A 434 3.37 4.94 23.27
CA LYS A 434 2.26 4.91 24.24
C LYS A 434 1.06 4.11 23.75
N PHE A 435 1.01 3.79 22.46
CA PHE A 435 -0.08 3.07 21.82
C PHE A 435 0.26 1.59 21.53
N LYS A 436 1.31 1.02 22.15
CA LYS A 436 1.72 -0.38 21.91
C LYS A 436 0.69 -1.41 22.39
N TRP A 437 -0.10 -1.09 23.41
CA TRP A 437 -1.13 -1.98 23.96
C TRP A 437 -2.21 -2.34 22.92
N LEU A 438 -2.34 -1.54 21.84
CA LEU A 438 -3.25 -1.81 20.72
C LEU A 438 -2.86 -3.06 19.92
N THR A 439 -1.63 -3.54 20.04
CA THR A 439 -1.19 -4.81 19.42
C THR A 439 -1.89 -6.03 20.05
N LEU A 440 -2.43 -5.87 21.26
CA LEU A 440 -3.13 -6.89 22.04
C LEU A 440 -2.27 -8.13 22.31
N GLN A 441 -0.94 -7.98 22.32
CA GLN A 441 -0.01 -9.05 22.72
C GLN A 441 -0.26 -9.45 24.18
N ASN A 442 -0.42 -8.44 25.05
CA ASN A 442 -0.83 -8.60 26.44
C ASN A 442 -2.20 -7.97 26.66
N ASP A 443 -2.81 -8.22 27.83
CA ASP A 443 -4.05 -7.53 28.22
C ASP A 443 -3.71 -6.08 28.60
N PRO A 444 -4.40 -5.07 28.05
CA PRO A 444 -4.03 -3.67 28.24
C PRO A 444 -4.29 -3.20 29.68
N THR A 445 -3.27 -2.57 30.27
CA THR A 445 -3.40 -2.00 31.62
C THR A 445 -4.13 -0.66 31.58
N TRP A 446 -4.60 -0.19 32.75
CA TRP A 446 -5.22 1.14 32.81
C TRP A 446 -4.19 2.23 32.53
N GLU A 447 -2.99 2.10 33.07
CA GLU A 447 -1.89 3.06 32.93
C GLU A 447 -1.51 3.25 31.46
N GLU A 448 -1.51 2.19 30.66
CA GLU A 448 -1.25 2.25 29.22
C GLU A 448 -2.35 3.00 28.45
N ILE A 449 -3.62 2.69 28.76
CA ILE A 449 -4.79 3.32 28.15
C ILE A 449 -4.88 4.80 28.53
N GLU A 450 -4.68 5.11 29.81
CA GLU A 450 -4.68 6.48 30.34
C GLU A 450 -3.55 7.30 29.73
N ALA A 451 -2.33 6.76 29.64
CA ALA A 451 -1.22 7.42 28.98
C ALA A 451 -1.53 7.75 27.51
N SER A 452 -2.15 6.82 26.78
CA SER A 452 -2.62 7.06 25.40
C SER A 452 -3.69 8.17 25.35
N ALA A 453 -4.67 8.13 26.23
CA ALA A 453 -5.75 9.11 26.31
C ALA A 453 -5.21 10.53 26.55
N ILE A 454 -4.24 10.68 27.47
CA ILE A 454 -3.56 11.95 27.74
C ILE A 454 -2.87 12.49 26.49
N ILE A 455 -2.23 11.63 25.68
CA ILE A 455 -1.63 12.07 24.41
C ILE A 455 -2.68 12.61 23.46
N VAL A 456 -3.78 11.88 23.26
CA VAL A 456 -4.86 12.32 22.37
C VAL A 456 -5.47 13.65 22.83
N VAL A 457 -5.75 13.80 24.12
CA VAL A 457 -6.30 15.04 24.70
C VAL A 457 -5.32 16.20 24.60
N SER A 458 -4.01 15.94 24.70
CA SER A 458 -2.98 16.98 24.52
C SER A 458 -2.93 17.56 23.09
N ILE A 459 -3.47 16.83 22.11
CA ILE A 459 -3.48 17.22 20.70
C ILE A 459 -4.86 17.74 20.28
N VAL A 460 -5.91 17.08 20.76
CA VAL A 460 -7.30 17.43 20.52
C VAL A 460 -8.00 17.56 21.88
N PRO A 461 -8.01 18.77 22.47
CA PRO A 461 -8.63 19.01 23.77
C PRO A 461 -10.10 18.59 23.79
N ASN A 462 -10.56 18.09 24.95
CA ASN A 462 -11.94 17.62 25.17
C ASN A 462 -12.40 16.48 24.25
N SER A 463 -11.47 15.76 23.59
CA SER A 463 -11.82 14.64 22.71
C SER A 463 -12.26 13.39 23.47
N ILE A 464 -11.73 13.16 24.68
CA ILE A 464 -11.96 11.95 25.48
C ILE A 464 -12.46 12.33 26.88
N ASN A 465 -13.50 11.63 27.33
CA ASN A 465 -13.94 11.61 28.72
C ASN A 465 -13.28 10.42 29.42
N VAL A 466 -12.36 10.70 30.36
CA VAL A 466 -11.54 9.66 31.02
C VAL A 466 -12.35 8.78 31.97
N ASP A 467 -13.35 9.35 32.66
CA ASP A 467 -14.21 8.59 33.56
C ASP A 467 -15.00 7.54 32.77
N GLN A 468 -15.62 7.94 31.66
CA GLN A 468 -16.31 7.03 30.76
C GLN A 468 -15.35 6.03 30.11
N LEU A 469 -14.12 6.44 29.78
CA LEU A 469 -13.12 5.53 29.22
C LEU A 469 -12.76 4.39 30.19
N PHE A 470 -12.72 4.65 31.49
CA PHE A 470 -12.48 3.62 32.50
C PHE A 470 -13.58 2.56 32.50
N ASP A 471 -14.84 2.97 32.37
CA ASP A 471 -15.98 2.06 32.25
C ASP A 471 -15.90 1.24 30.95
N GLU A 472 -15.56 1.89 29.82
CA GLU A 472 -15.38 1.23 28.51
C GLU A 472 -14.27 0.16 28.54
N ARG A 473 -13.18 0.40 29.30
CA ARG A 473 -12.08 -0.57 29.46
C ARG A 473 -12.54 -1.89 30.07
N SER A 474 -13.48 -1.87 31.01
CA SER A 474 -13.92 -3.09 31.71
C SER A 474 -14.46 -4.13 30.73
N PHE A 475 -15.11 -3.69 29.65
CA PHE A 475 -15.57 -4.55 28.56
C PHE A 475 -14.45 -4.95 27.60
N LEU A 476 -13.49 -4.05 27.36
CA LEU A 476 -12.32 -4.35 26.53
C LEU A 476 -11.51 -5.52 27.08
N VAL A 477 -11.43 -5.76 28.38
CA VAL A 477 -10.66 -6.90 28.91
C VAL A 477 -11.38 -8.24 28.63
N GLN A 478 -12.70 -8.23 28.48
CA GLN A 478 -13.49 -9.45 28.30
C GLN A 478 -13.53 -9.91 26.83
N VAL A 479 -13.75 -8.99 25.89
CA VAL A 479 -13.94 -9.32 24.46
C VAL A 479 -12.75 -10.04 23.82
N PRO A 480 -11.48 -9.58 23.99
CA PRO A 480 -10.30 -10.24 23.45
C PRO A 480 -10.09 -11.65 23.99
N ARG A 481 -10.56 -11.99 25.20
CA ARG A 481 -10.44 -13.37 25.72
C ARG A 481 -11.19 -14.38 24.84
N HIS A 482 -12.28 -13.96 24.20
CA HIS A 482 -13.03 -14.79 23.28
C HIS A 482 -12.48 -14.76 21.85
N LEU A 483 -11.84 -13.66 21.45
CA LEU A 483 -11.32 -13.49 20.08
C LEU A 483 -9.88 -14.00 19.92
N LYS A 484 -9.02 -13.90 20.95
CA LYS A 484 -7.62 -14.37 20.90
C LYS A 484 -7.50 -15.85 20.49
N PRO A 485 -8.31 -16.80 21.02
CA PRO A 485 -8.27 -18.20 20.58
C PRO A 485 -8.62 -18.36 19.09
N LYS A 486 -9.62 -17.61 18.61
CA LYS A 486 -10.03 -17.58 17.21
C LYS A 486 -8.86 -17.10 16.33
N TRP A 487 -8.20 -16.01 16.69
CA TRP A 487 -7.05 -15.49 15.95
C TRP A 487 -5.83 -16.43 15.99
N ALA A 488 -5.58 -17.07 17.13
CA ALA A 488 -4.47 -18.02 17.28
C ALA A 488 -4.67 -19.31 16.46
N SER A 489 -5.92 -19.70 16.20
CA SER A 489 -6.24 -20.86 15.35
C SER A 489 -6.07 -20.61 13.85
N GLN A 490 -5.86 -19.36 13.43
CA GLN A 490 -5.64 -19.00 12.03
C GLN A 490 -4.16 -19.12 11.69
N GLN A 491 -3.82 -19.82 10.59
CA GLN A 491 -2.45 -19.92 10.08
C GLN A 491 -1.89 -18.52 9.72
N ASN A 492 -0.56 -18.34 9.75
CA ASN A 492 0.12 -17.03 9.65
C ASN A 492 -0.33 -16.09 8.52
N GLU A 493 -0.79 -16.58 7.37
CA GLU A 493 -1.31 -15.74 6.26
C GLU A 493 -2.75 -15.24 6.49
N LEU A 494 -3.48 -15.83 7.44
CA LEU A 494 -4.86 -15.55 7.82
C LEU A 494 -4.98 -14.85 9.18
N THR A 495 -3.87 -14.63 9.90
CA THR A 495 -3.90 -13.90 11.15
C THR A 495 -4.27 -12.44 10.88
N PRO A 496 -5.31 -11.88 11.52
CA PRO A 496 -5.79 -10.54 11.17
C PRO A 496 -4.76 -9.48 11.54
N LYS A 497 -4.58 -8.48 10.68
CA LYS A 497 -3.76 -7.30 10.98
C LYS A 497 -4.36 -6.53 12.15
N MET A 498 -3.57 -5.67 12.81
CA MET A 498 -4.01 -4.95 14.02
C MET A 498 -5.34 -4.20 13.82
N HIS A 499 -5.49 -3.49 12.70
CA HIS A 499 -6.73 -2.77 12.39
C HIS A 499 -7.94 -3.69 12.14
N GLU A 500 -7.74 -4.90 11.64
CA GLU A 500 -8.79 -5.90 11.45
C GLU A 500 -9.23 -6.50 12.78
N LYS A 501 -8.29 -6.78 13.69
CA LYS A 501 -8.59 -7.20 15.07
C LYS A 501 -9.47 -6.19 15.78
N TRP A 502 -9.14 -4.90 15.67
CA TRP A 502 -9.91 -3.82 16.26
C TRP A 502 -11.30 -3.67 15.64
N LYS A 503 -11.45 -3.91 14.34
CA LYS A 503 -12.76 -3.98 13.70
C LYS A 503 -13.62 -5.11 14.30
N GLU A 504 -13.06 -6.32 14.49
CA GLU A 504 -13.80 -7.41 15.13
C GLU A 504 -14.18 -7.08 16.58
N ILE A 505 -13.32 -6.35 17.32
CA ILE A 505 -13.63 -5.88 18.67
C ILE A 505 -14.79 -4.87 18.65
N PHE A 506 -14.78 -3.89 17.74
CA PHE A 506 -15.87 -2.92 17.64
C PHE A 506 -17.19 -3.57 17.21
N ASP A 507 -17.14 -4.55 16.30
CA ASP A 507 -18.32 -5.34 15.93
C ASP A 507 -18.87 -6.11 17.15
N ALA A 508 -17.99 -6.63 18.02
CA ALA A 508 -18.41 -7.29 19.26
C ALA A 508 -19.02 -6.29 20.25
N PHE A 509 -18.40 -5.13 20.48
CA PHE A 509 -18.98 -4.08 21.33
C PHE A 509 -20.34 -3.61 20.83
N PHE A 510 -20.49 -3.43 19.51
CA PHE A 510 -21.75 -3.05 18.89
C PHE A 510 -22.84 -4.11 19.13
N ARG A 511 -22.53 -5.41 18.94
CA ARG A 511 -23.48 -6.51 19.20
C ARG A 511 -23.85 -6.65 20.67
N SER A 512 -22.93 -6.33 21.57
CA SER A 512 -23.15 -6.36 23.02
C SER A 512 -23.78 -5.08 23.57
N ASN A 513 -24.13 -4.10 22.71
CA ASN A 513 -24.69 -2.80 23.11
C ASN A 513 -23.84 -2.06 24.16
N VAL A 514 -22.51 -2.18 24.04
CA VAL A 514 -21.53 -1.52 24.89
C VAL A 514 -21.17 -0.18 24.25
N SER A 515 -21.11 0.91 25.03
CA SER A 515 -20.54 2.17 24.55
C SER A 515 -19.03 2.01 24.39
N PHE A 516 -18.47 2.56 23.31
CA PHE A 516 -17.03 2.49 23.05
C PHE A 516 -16.51 3.79 22.40
N LEU A 517 -17.17 4.92 22.69
CA LEU A 517 -16.89 6.19 22.02
C LEU A 517 -15.50 6.73 22.36
N ASN A 518 -15.06 6.59 23.61
CA ASN A 518 -13.79 7.13 24.07
C ASN A 518 -12.63 6.24 23.62
N ILE A 519 -12.76 4.93 23.79
CA ILE A 519 -11.76 3.98 23.30
C ILE A 519 -11.66 4.04 21.78
N PHE A 520 -12.78 4.17 21.06
CA PHE A 520 -12.76 4.32 19.59
C PHE A 520 -11.90 5.49 19.16
N LYS A 521 -12.00 6.65 19.82
CA LYS A 521 -11.16 7.82 19.48
C LYS A 521 -9.68 7.56 19.70
N ILE A 522 -9.30 6.83 20.75
CA ILE A 522 -7.89 6.44 20.97
C ILE A 522 -7.41 5.53 19.83
N ILE A 523 -8.22 4.54 19.44
CA ILE A 523 -7.87 3.63 18.36
C ILE A 523 -7.84 4.36 17.02
N GLU A 524 -8.84 5.18 16.70
CA GLU A 524 -8.91 5.98 15.48
C GLU A 524 -7.68 6.88 15.35
N PHE A 525 -7.28 7.54 16.46
CA PHE A 525 -6.08 8.35 16.52
C PHE A 525 -4.84 7.51 16.24
N ALA A 526 -4.64 6.39 16.93
CA ALA A 526 -3.46 5.55 16.75
C ALA A 526 -3.38 4.91 15.35
N MET A 527 -4.51 4.45 14.80
CA MET A 527 -4.59 3.81 13.48
C MET A 527 -4.30 4.79 12.34
N CYS A 528 -4.59 6.07 12.53
CA CYS A 528 -4.25 7.10 11.56
C CYS A 528 -2.76 7.49 11.58
N LEU A 529 -1.98 7.09 12.61
CA LEU A 529 -0.53 7.30 12.68
C LEU A 529 0.23 6.23 11.87
N PRO A 530 0.83 6.57 10.71
CA PRO A 530 1.59 5.62 9.92
C PRO A 530 2.98 5.35 10.51
N GLY A 531 3.51 4.14 10.31
CA GLY A 531 4.90 3.82 10.62
C GLY A 531 5.91 4.23 9.54
N THR A 532 5.44 4.50 8.33
CA THR A 532 6.27 4.82 7.15
C THR A 532 5.63 5.90 6.28
N SER A 533 6.47 6.64 5.54
CA SER A 533 6.04 7.54 4.46
C SER A 533 5.81 6.82 3.13
N ALA A 534 6.15 5.53 3.05
CA ALA A 534 6.15 4.72 1.83
C ALA A 534 4.89 4.81 0.97
N PRO A 535 3.66 4.96 1.51
CA PRO A 535 2.50 5.19 0.67
C PRO A 535 2.65 6.43 -0.23
N ALA A 536 3.19 7.55 0.26
CA ALA A 536 3.41 8.73 -0.58
C ALA A 536 4.48 8.49 -1.67
N GLU A 537 5.45 7.61 -1.42
CA GLU A 537 6.49 7.20 -2.40
C GLU A 537 5.93 6.28 -3.51
N GLN A 538 4.92 5.46 -3.19
CA GLN A 538 4.37 4.44 -4.10
C GLN A 538 3.10 4.89 -4.85
N LEU A 539 2.44 5.97 -4.43
CA LEU A 539 1.11 6.40 -4.92
C LEU A 539 1.11 7.23 -6.22
N LEU A 540 2.20 7.27 -6.99
CA LEU A 540 2.22 7.95 -8.31
C LEU A 540 1.44 7.20 -9.43
N ASN A 541 0.55 6.27 -9.08
CA ASN A 541 -0.29 5.52 -10.02
C ASN A 541 -1.79 5.69 -9.69
N ILE A 542 -2.67 5.67 -10.71
CA ILE A 542 -4.14 5.88 -10.63
C ILE A 542 -4.85 4.99 -9.58
N LYS A 543 -4.22 3.90 -9.14
CA LYS A 543 -4.68 3.03 -8.03
C LYS A 543 -4.82 3.75 -6.69
N ALA A 544 -4.30 4.97 -6.56
CA ALA A 544 -4.15 5.62 -5.27
C ALA A 544 -5.42 5.76 -4.42
N ASN A 545 -6.59 5.86 -5.06
CA ASN A 545 -7.85 6.07 -4.34
C ASN A 545 -8.85 4.92 -4.41
N SER A 546 -8.61 3.86 -5.19
CA SER A 546 -9.54 2.73 -5.30
C SER A 546 -8.79 1.39 -5.35
N ASP A 547 -9.09 0.56 -4.36
CA ASP A 547 -8.53 -0.80 -4.19
C ASP A 547 -9.49 -1.86 -4.75
N LEU A 548 -10.59 -1.44 -5.38
CA LEU A 548 -11.59 -2.35 -5.94
C LEU A 548 -11.02 -3.07 -7.16
N SER A 549 -11.18 -4.40 -7.19
CA SER A 549 -11.05 -5.16 -8.43
C SER A 549 -12.06 -4.67 -9.47
N CYS A 550 -11.79 -4.90 -10.76
CA CYS A 550 -12.71 -4.53 -11.84
C CYS A 550 -14.12 -5.12 -11.63
N SER A 551 -14.20 -6.34 -11.07
CA SER A 551 -15.46 -7.01 -10.75
C SER A 551 -16.22 -6.30 -9.61
N GLN A 552 -15.53 -6.02 -8.50
CA GLN A 552 -16.13 -5.29 -7.37
C GLN A 552 -16.58 -3.88 -7.78
N PHE A 553 -15.78 -3.19 -8.60
CA PHE A 553 -16.15 -1.89 -9.15
C PHE A 553 -17.44 -1.99 -9.98
N HIS A 554 -17.53 -2.96 -10.90
CA HIS A 554 -18.75 -3.21 -11.67
C HIS A 554 -19.97 -3.46 -10.77
N ASP A 555 -19.81 -4.31 -9.75
CA ASP A 555 -20.90 -4.63 -8.83
C ASP A 555 -21.38 -3.44 -8.01
N LYS A 556 -20.47 -2.53 -7.67
CA LYS A 556 -20.77 -1.27 -7.01
C LYS A 556 -21.54 -0.31 -7.93
N ILE A 557 -21.06 -0.10 -9.16
CA ILE A 557 -21.65 0.91 -10.05
C ILE A 557 -22.93 0.45 -10.76
N LYS A 558 -23.15 -0.86 -10.95
CA LYS A 558 -24.32 -1.38 -11.70
C LYS A 558 -25.66 -1.03 -11.04
N ILE A 559 -25.65 -0.75 -9.74
CA ILE A 559 -26.83 -0.33 -8.97
C ILE A 559 -26.91 1.19 -8.76
N ASP A 560 -25.83 1.94 -9.04
CA ASP A 560 -25.77 3.39 -8.87
C ASP A 560 -26.36 4.12 -10.08
N LYS A 561 -27.66 4.42 -9.99
CA LYS A 561 -28.38 5.14 -11.05
C LYS A 561 -27.85 6.53 -11.33
N CYS A 562 -27.26 7.22 -10.33
CA CYS A 562 -26.74 8.57 -10.50
C CYS A 562 -25.45 8.52 -11.33
N PHE A 563 -24.54 7.60 -10.97
CA PHE A 563 -23.32 7.34 -11.73
C PHE A 563 -23.61 6.93 -13.18
N LEU A 564 -24.51 5.95 -13.39
CA LEU A 564 -24.83 5.45 -14.73
C LEU A 564 -25.53 6.49 -15.62
N LYS A 565 -26.24 7.46 -15.04
CA LYS A 565 -26.78 8.61 -15.80
C LYS A 565 -25.64 9.47 -16.37
N LYS A 566 -24.60 9.75 -15.58
CA LYS A 566 -23.44 10.55 -16.03
C LYS A 566 -22.66 9.87 -17.16
N ILE A 567 -22.56 8.54 -17.14
CA ILE A 567 -21.94 7.78 -18.25
C ILE A 567 -22.73 7.94 -19.56
N ASN A 568 -24.06 7.99 -19.48
CA ASN A 568 -24.91 8.16 -20.65
C ASN A 568 -25.02 9.62 -21.12
N ALA A 569 -24.90 10.59 -20.20
CA ALA A 569 -25.02 12.01 -20.48
C ALA A 569 -23.86 12.55 -21.35
N SER A 570 -24.10 13.61 -22.12
CA SER A 570 -23.05 14.34 -22.86
C SER A 570 -22.09 15.09 -21.93
N GLU A 571 -22.52 15.40 -20.70
CA GLU A 571 -21.74 16.10 -19.65
C GLU A 571 -20.35 15.48 -19.41
N LYS A 572 -20.16 14.18 -19.63
CA LYS A 572 -18.84 13.54 -19.52
C LYS A 572 -17.79 14.12 -20.48
N TYR A 573 -18.22 14.80 -21.55
CA TYR A 573 -17.34 15.46 -22.52
C TYR A 573 -17.12 16.94 -22.22
N GLU A 574 -17.84 17.51 -21.24
CA GLU A 574 -17.65 18.89 -20.82
C GLU A 574 -16.42 18.95 -19.90
N LYS A 575 -15.37 19.64 -20.33
CA LYS A 575 -14.24 19.95 -19.45
C LYS A 575 -14.75 20.89 -18.35
N LYS A 576 -14.56 20.51 -17.09
CA LYS A 576 -14.78 21.44 -15.97
C LYS A 576 -13.78 22.59 -16.10
N LYS A 577 -14.26 23.83 -16.00
CA LYS A 577 -13.46 25.07 -16.08
C LYS A 577 -12.67 25.41 -14.81
N ASP A 578 -12.47 24.44 -13.91
CA ASP A 578 -11.77 24.69 -12.65
C ASP A 578 -10.33 24.18 -12.76
N ASP A 579 -9.39 25.08 -12.47
CA ASP A 579 -7.92 24.93 -12.49
C ASP A 579 -7.23 25.02 -13.87
N GLU A 580 -7.67 25.93 -14.76
CA GLU A 580 -6.78 26.52 -15.80
C GLU A 580 -5.80 27.52 -15.16
N GLU A 581 -4.88 27.00 -14.34
CA GLU A 581 -3.54 27.54 -14.18
C GLU A 581 -2.64 26.33 -13.85
N CYS A 582 -1.69 26.06 -14.74
CA CYS A 582 -0.72 24.96 -14.71
C CYS A 582 -1.24 23.56 -15.08
N CYS A 583 -1.29 23.26 -16.38
CA CYS A 583 -0.75 22.04 -16.98
C CYS A 583 -0.85 22.14 -18.51
N GLU A 584 0.21 22.60 -19.17
CA GLU A 584 0.39 22.27 -20.59
C GLU A 584 0.51 20.74 -20.72
N PRO A 585 -0.16 20.11 -21.71
CA PRO A 585 0.03 18.69 -21.97
C PRO A 585 1.48 18.45 -22.37
N GLY A 586 2.21 17.68 -21.56
CA GLY A 586 3.59 17.30 -21.84
C GLY A 586 3.75 16.71 -23.26
N PRO A 587 4.93 16.90 -23.87
CA PRO A 587 5.15 16.53 -25.26
C PRO A 587 4.89 15.04 -25.47
N SER A 588 4.15 14.74 -26.54
CA SER A 588 3.89 13.37 -27.00
C SER A 588 5.22 12.64 -27.22
N THR A 589 5.39 11.51 -26.53
CA THR A 589 6.49 10.58 -26.76
C THR A 589 6.42 10.05 -28.20
N ASN A 590 7.40 10.42 -29.01
CA ASN A 590 7.98 9.52 -30.01
C ASN A 590 9.14 8.76 -29.36
#